data_AF-A0A524A1F3-F1
#
_entry.id   AF-A0A524A1F3-F1
#
_cell.length_a   1.000
_cell.length_b   1.000
_cell.length_c   1.000
_cell.angle_alpha   90.00
_cell.angle_beta   90.00
_cell.angle_gamma   90.00
#
_symmetry.space_group_name_H-M   'P 1'
#
loop_
_entity.id
_entity.type
_entity.pdbx_description
1 polymer ?
#
loop_
_entity_poly.entity_id
_entity_poly.type
_entity_poly.pdbx_seq_one_letter_code
_entity_poly.pdbx_strand_id
1 'polypeptide(L)'
;MRTETGIRTVELGVALASTYMVAVTLIQTSLYGKLKPWILSFLAPLLLAYGIDPTFFDIMILGVVLSISFLAWRKGDAAGFGRLFSLNMLMFFPAVIDFSMFNWVNLIFPYDPAPQVLPVWAFGVGLLLQATYLTLRYTVRFRGIREELVGRDADEADVDEVSRGQMIYLVQLVLGTALISAGVYYGVLYVKPLMLSEASKLPYPHIIIGVVSTFL
;
A
#
# COMPACT_ATOMS: atom_id res chain seq x y z
N MET A 1 7.34 -7.15 28.53
CA MET A 1 6.19 -7.08 27.59
C MET A 1 6.14 -8.40 26.84
N ARG A 2 5.01 -9.12 26.84
CA ARG A 2 4.89 -10.41 26.12
C ARG A 2 5.11 -10.17 24.63
N THR A 3 5.90 -11.03 23.98
CA THR A 3 6.28 -10.89 22.56
C THR A 3 5.06 -10.78 21.65
N GLU A 4 3.99 -11.51 21.98
CA GLU A 4 2.70 -11.46 21.30
C GLU A 4 2.05 -10.06 21.30
N THR A 5 2.04 -9.36 22.44
CA THR A 5 1.50 -7.99 22.53
C THR A 5 2.30 -7.03 21.66
N GLY A 6 3.62 -7.23 21.56
CA GLY A 6 4.50 -6.49 20.67
C GLY A 6 4.13 -6.69 19.20
N ILE A 7 3.97 -7.94 18.77
CA ILE A 7 3.57 -8.30 17.41
C ILE A 7 2.22 -7.65 17.07
N ARG A 8 1.21 -7.79 17.94
CA ARG A 8 -0.13 -7.21 17.72
C ARG A 8 -0.13 -5.69 17.63
N THR A 9 0.76 -5.03 18.38
CA THR A 9 0.91 -3.56 18.34
C THR A 9 1.53 -3.11 17.03
N VAL A 10 2.56 -3.82 16.54
CA VAL A 10 3.17 -3.56 15.24
C VAL A 10 2.16 -3.77 14.11
N GLU A 11 1.41 -4.88 14.15
CA GLU A 11 0.33 -5.16 13.19
C GLU A 11 -0.69 -4.01 13.14
N LEU A 12 -1.13 -3.52 14.31
CA LEU A 12 -2.10 -2.43 14.39
C LEU A 12 -1.55 -1.14 13.79
N GLY A 13 -0.33 -0.76 14.21
CA GLY A 13 0.30 0.48 13.77
C GLY A 13 0.48 0.51 12.26
N VAL A 14 0.98 -0.58 11.69
CA VAL A 14 1.24 -0.69 10.25
C VAL A 14 -0.07 -0.79 9.46
N ALA A 15 -1.08 -1.52 9.95
CA ALA A 15 -2.41 -1.59 9.35
C ALA A 15 -3.08 -0.20 9.30
N LEU A 16 -3.14 0.51 10.42
CA LEU A 16 -3.78 1.83 10.48
C LEU A 16 -3.01 2.88 9.68
N ALA A 17 -1.68 2.92 9.79
CA ALA A 17 -0.86 3.90 9.08
C ALA A 17 -0.99 3.73 7.55
N SER A 18 -0.85 2.51 7.04
CA SER A 18 -0.98 2.26 5.60
C SER A 18 -2.39 2.57 5.09
N THR A 19 -3.41 2.16 5.83
CA THR A 19 -4.81 2.42 5.48
C THR A 19 -5.09 3.91 5.42
N TYR A 20 -4.64 4.66 6.43
CA TYR A 20 -4.78 6.11 6.47
C TYR A 20 -4.10 6.77 5.26
N MET A 21 -2.83 6.42 5.02
CA MET A 21 -2.04 7.02 3.93
C MET A 21 -2.65 6.75 2.56
N VAL A 22 -3.16 5.54 2.35
CA VAL A 22 -3.88 5.22 1.11
C VAL A 22 -5.20 5.98 0.99
N ALA A 23 -5.99 6.04 2.05
CA ALA A 23 -7.29 6.70 2.00
C ALA A 23 -7.13 8.22 1.75
N VAL A 24 -6.12 8.85 2.35
CA VAL A 24 -5.73 10.23 2.04
C VAL A 24 -5.30 10.36 0.58
N THR A 25 -4.51 9.41 0.08
CA THR A 25 -4.07 9.41 -1.32
C THR A 25 -5.25 9.30 -2.29
N LEU A 26 -6.22 8.42 -2.01
CA LEU A 26 -7.45 8.28 -2.80
C LEU A 26 -8.17 9.61 -2.96
N ILE A 27 -8.39 10.34 -1.86
CA ILE A 27 -9.12 11.62 -1.85
C ILE A 27 -8.43 12.68 -2.73
N GLN A 28 -7.12 12.55 -2.94
CA GLN A 28 -6.29 13.49 -3.72
C GLN A 28 -6.11 13.05 -5.19
N THR A 29 -6.72 11.95 -5.62
CA THR A 29 -6.65 11.45 -7.00
C THR A 29 -7.68 12.12 -7.91
N SER A 30 -7.35 12.21 -9.20
CA SER A 30 -8.25 12.85 -10.18
C SER A 30 -9.55 12.06 -10.33
N LEU A 31 -9.47 10.72 -10.24
CA LEU A 31 -10.64 9.85 -10.33
C LEU A 31 -11.62 10.10 -9.17
N TYR A 32 -11.12 10.27 -7.96
CA TYR A 32 -11.97 10.63 -6.82
C TYR A 32 -12.62 11.99 -7.03
N GLY A 33 -11.86 12.99 -7.50
CA GLY A 33 -12.40 14.31 -7.83
C GLY A 33 -13.53 14.27 -8.87
N LYS A 34 -13.47 13.35 -9.84
CA LYS A 34 -14.54 13.14 -10.83
C LYS A 34 -15.74 12.37 -10.27
N LEU A 35 -15.52 11.36 -9.43
CA LEU A 35 -16.60 10.52 -8.90
C LEU A 35 -17.34 11.17 -7.72
N LYS A 36 -16.65 11.94 -6.87
CA LYS A 36 -17.24 12.55 -5.66
C LYS A 36 -18.51 13.38 -5.95
N PRO A 37 -18.55 14.30 -6.94
CA PRO A 37 -19.76 15.07 -7.23
C PRO A 37 -20.95 14.19 -7.64
N TRP A 38 -20.68 13.13 -8.41
CA TRP A 38 -21.71 12.17 -8.82
C TRP A 38 -22.26 11.39 -7.63
N ILE A 39 -21.38 10.89 -6.75
CA ILE A 39 -21.77 10.19 -5.52
C ILE A 39 -22.58 11.12 -4.60
N LEU A 40 -22.12 12.36 -4.40
CA LEU A 40 -22.80 13.35 -3.57
C LEU A 40 -24.15 13.77 -4.16
N SER A 41 -24.34 13.78 -5.48
CA SER A 41 -25.65 14.08 -6.08
C SER A 41 -26.75 13.11 -5.63
N PHE A 42 -26.38 11.85 -5.33
CA PHE A 42 -27.29 10.83 -4.85
C PHE A 42 -27.38 10.79 -3.32
N LEU A 43 -26.24 10.96 -2.62
CA LEU A 43 -26.15 10.80 -1.16
C LEU A 43 -26.41 12.08 -0.36
N ALA A 44 -26.20 13.26 -0.94
CA ALA A 44 -26.37 14.54 -0.23
C ALA A 44 -27.79 14.74 0.34
N PRO A 45 -28.89 14.39 -0.36
CA PRO A 45 -30.23 14.51 0.22
C PRO A 45 -30.42 13.68 1.48
N LEU A 46 -29.83 12.47 1.51
CA LEU A 46 -29.88 11.58 2.66
C LEU A 46 -29.02 12.10 3.81
N LEU A 47 -27.79 12.56 3.53
CA LEU A 47 -26.91 13.17 4.53
C LEU A 47 -27.56 14.38 5.21
N LEU A 48 -28.16 15.28 4.42
CA LEU A 48 -28.87 16.45 4.94
C LEU A 48 -30.09 16.07 5.77
N ALA A 49 -30.83 15.01 5.40
CA ALA A 49 -31.96 14.51 6.20
C ALA A 49 -31.54 14.02 7.59
N TYR A 50 -30.31 13.53 7.74
CA TYR A 50 -29.71 13.15 9.03
C TYR A 50 -28.96 14.31 9.72
N GLY A 51 -29.01 15.53 9.16
CA GLY A 51 -28.32 16.71 9.71
C GLY A 51 -26.80 16.71 9.51
N ILE A 52 -26.28 15.91 8.58
CA ILE A 52 -24.86 15.81 8.27
C ILE A 52 -24.54 16.72 7.08
N ASP A 53 -23.58 17.63 7.26
CA ASP A 53 -23.09 18.48 6.18
C ASP A 53 -22.25 17.65 5.18
N PRO A 54 -22.59 17.63 3.87
CA PRO A 54 -21.82 16.96 2.82
C PRO A 54 -20.34 17.35 2.74
N THR A 55 -19.94 18.49 3.31
CA THR A 55 -18.52 18.88 3.39
C THR A 55 -17.67 17.88 4.18
N PHE A 56 -18.25 17.16 5.14
CA PHE A 56 -17.56 16.14 5.94
C PHE A 56 -17.44 14.77 5.25
N PHE A 57 -17.91 14.62 4.02
CA PHE A 57 -17.94 13.33 3.32
C PHE A 57 -16.56 12.65 3.25
N ASP A 58 -15.49 13.40 2.99
CA ASP A 58 -14.13 12.87 2.93
C ASP A 58 -13.66 12.33 4.30
N ILE A 59 -14.01 13.03 5.38
CA ILE A 59 -13.71 12.61 6.76
C ILE A 59 -14.52 11.36 7.13
N MET A 60 -15.77 11.26 6.68
CA MET A 60 -16.59 10.07 6.88
C MET A 60 -15.95 8.84 6.22
N ILE A 61 -15.47 8.98 4.98
CA ILE A 61 -14.76 7.89 4.28
C ILE A 61 -13.52 7.47 5.09
N LEU A 62 -12.70 8.42 5.53
CA LEU A 62 -11.53 8.13 6.37
C LEU A 62 -11.92 7.36 7.63
N GLY A 63 -12.95 7.81 8.34
CA GLY A 63 -13.45 7.16 9.55
C GLY A 63 -13.95 5.73 9.30
N VAL A 64 -14.72 5.52 8.23
CA VAL A 64 -15.24 4.20 7.85
C VAL A 64 -14.09 3.25 7.49
N VAL A 65 -13.15 3.70 6.66
CA VAL A 65 -12.04 2.86 6.21
C VAL A 65 -11.10 2.51 7.37
N LEU A 66 -10.80 3.46 8.27
CA LEU A 66 -10.02 3.18 9.48
C LEU A 66 -10.75 2.22 10.42
N SER A 67 -12.07 2.35 10.55
CA SER A 67 -12.89 1.42 11.33
C SER A 67 -12.85 0.01 10.76
N ILE A 68 -12.93 -0.13 9.43
CA ILE A 68 -12.80 -1.42 8.74
C ILE A 68 -11.40 -2.01 8.99
N SER A 69 -10.35 -1.20 8.90
CA SER A 69 -8.96 -1.62 9.17
C SER A 69 -8.78 -2.10 10.61
N PHE A 70 -9.34 -1.37 11.58
CA PHE A 70 -9.35 -1.80 12.97
C PHE A 70 -10.11 -3.11 13.19
N LEU A 71 -11.28 -3.29 12.55
CA LEU A 71 -12.05 -4.53 12.63
C LEU A 71 -11.31 -5.71 11.99
N ALA A 72 -10.61 -5.50 10.88
CA ALA A 72 -9.79 -6.51 10.22
C ALA A 72 -8.61 -6.92 11.12
N TRP A 73 -7.89 -5.94 11.69
CA TRP A 73 -6.83 -6.21 12.67
C TRP A 73 -7.35 -6.94 13.91
N ARG A 74 -8.53 -6.55 14.44
CA ARG A 74 -9.12 -7.14 15.64
C ARG A 74 -9.40 -8.64 15.45
N LYS A 75 -9.87 -9.05 14.27
CA LYS A 75 -10.03 -10.47 13.93
C LYS A 75 -8.68 -11.18 13.85
N GLY A 76 -7.66 -10.51 13.31
CA GLY A 76 -6.28 -10.96 13.30
C GLY A 76 -6.03 -12.19 12.42
N ASP A 77 -7.02 -12.64 11.64
CA ASP A 77 -6.91 -13.80 10.78
C ASP A 77 -6.21 -13.47 9.44
N ALA A 78 -5.60 -14.48 8.82
CA ALA A 78 -4.94 -14.32 7.53
C ALA A 78 -5.91 -13.78 6.46
N ALA A 79 -7.18 -14.18 6.50
CA ALA A 79 -8.22 -13.70 5.59
C ALA A 79 -8.57 -12.23 5.83
N GLY A 80 -8.65 -11.78 7.10
CA GLY A 80 -8.85 -10.37 7.45
C GLY A 80 -7.73 -9.48 6.92
N PHE A 81 -6.48 -9.89 7.07
CA PHE A 81 -5.34 -9.14 6.53
C PHE A 81 -5.28 -9.18 4.99
N GLY A 82 -5.65 -10.30 4.37
CA GLY A 82 -5.80 -10.37 2.91
C GLY A 82 -6.83 -9.37 2.39
N ARG A 83 -8.00 -9.29 3.04
CA ARG A 83 -9.05 -8.30 2.69
C ARG A 83 -8.61 -6.87 2.93
N LEU A 84 -7.88 -6.61 4.02
CA LEU A 84 -7.31 -5.29 4.29
C LEU A 84 -6.35 -4.85 3.18
N PHE A 85 -5.46 -5.76 2.77
CA PHE A 85 -4.55 -5.49 1.66
C PHE A 85 -5.31 -5.22 0.34
N SER A 86 -6.33 -6.02 0.01
CA SER A 86 -7.17 -5.80 -1.17
C SER A 86 -7.89 -4.45 -1.12
N LEU A 87 -8.42 -4.06 0.05
CA LEU A 87 -9.05 -2.75 0.25
C LEU A 87 -8.04 -1.61 0.01
N ASN A 88 -6.86 -1.71 0.61
CA ASN A 88 -5.81 -0.72 0.43
C ASN A 88 -5.33 -0.65 -1.02
N MET A 89 -5.15 -1.78 -1.71
CA MET A 89 -4.80 -1.79 -3.13
C MET A 89 -5.89 -1.16 -3.99
N LEU A 90 -7.16 -1.44 -3.71
CA LEU A 90 -8.29 -0.86 -4.44
C LEU A 90 -8.35 0.66 -4.26
N MET A 91 -8.14 1.16 -3.05
CA MET A 91 -8.11 2.59 -2.77
C MET A 91 -6.86 3.28 -3.32
N PHE A 92 -5.73 2.57 -3.44
CA PHE A 92 -4.49 3.10 -4.02
C PHE A 92 -4.50 3.06 -5.55
N PHE A 93 -5.29 2.19 -6.16
CA PHE A 93 -5.35 1.99 -7.61
C PHE A 93 -5.57 3.27 -8.43
N PRO A 94 -6.42 4.23 -8.02
CA PRO A 94 -6.57 5.49 -8.75
C PRO A 94 -5.28 6.30 -8.86
N ALA A 95 -4.41 6.27 -7.83
CA ALA A 95 -3.11 6.91 -7.89
C ALA A 95 -2.18 6.23 -8.90
N VAL A 96 -2.26 4.90 -9.02
CA VAL A 96 -1.51 4.15 -10.04
C VAL A 96 -1.96 4.57 -11.45
N ILE A 97 -3.27 4.78 -11.65
CA ILE A 97 -3.80 5.27 -12.92
C ILE A 97 -3.31 6.69 -13.21
N ASP A 98 -3.35 7.59 -12.23
CA ASP A 98 -2.92 8.99 -12.39
C ASP A 98 -1.46 9.12 -12.86
N PHE A 99 -0.59 8.21 -12.44
CA PHE A 99 0.83 8.20 -12.83
C PHE A 99 1.19 7.16 -13.89
N SER A 100 0.20 6.42 -14.43
CA SER A 100 0.42 5.46 -15.49
C SER A 100 0.60 6.18 -16.83
N MET A 101 1.70 5.88 -17.54
CA MET A 101 1.89 6.27 -18.95
C MET A 101 0.84 5.64 -19.88
N PHE A 102 0.18 4.56 -19.43
CA PHE A 102 -0.87 3.87 -20.16
C PHE A 102 -2.24 4.22 -19.55
N ASN A 103 -2.94 5.17 -20.17
CA ASN A 103 -4.26 5.63 -19.74
C ASN A 103 -5.37 4.81 -20.43
N TRP A 104 -5.50 3.53 -20.05
CA TRP A 104 -6.62 2.69 -20.55
C TRP A 104 -7.97 3.23 -20.11
N VAL A 105 -8.04 3.99 -19.01
CA VAL A 105 -9.27 4.61 -18.53
C VAL A 105 -9.83 5.59 -19.55
N ASN A 106 -8.98 6.29 -20.31
CA ASN A 106 -9.40 7.13 -21.44
C ASN A 106 -10.20 6.38 -22.52
N LEU A 107 -10.07 5.05 -22.62
CA LEU A 107 -10.86 4.26 -23.56
C LEU A 107 -12.32 4.10 -23.11
N ILE A 108 -12.59 4.25 -21.82
CA ILE A 108 -13.91 4.06 -21.20
C ILE A 108 -14.53 5.41 -20.84
N PHE A 109 -13.71 6.36 -20.39
CA PHE A 109 -14.15 7.66 -19.92
C PHE A 109 -13.05 8.71 -20.12
N PRO A 110 -13.35 9.92 -20.67
CA PRO A 110 -12.36 10.97 -20.85
C PRO A 110 -11.78 11.41 -19.50
N TYR A 111 -10.54 11.02 -19.26
CA TYR A 111 -9.79 11.11 -18.03
C TYR A 111 -8.47 11.85 -18.28
N ASP A 112 -8.44 13.13 -17.90
CA ASP A 112 -7.21 13.89 -17.86
C ASP A 112 -6.67 13.85 -16.43
N PRO A 113 -5.55 13.14 -16.18
CA PRO A 113 -4.97 13.03 -14.85
C PRO A 113 -4.41 14.39 -14.40
N ALA A 114 -5.00 14.94 -13.36
CA ALA A 114 -4.54 16.13 -12.65
C ALA A 114 -4.42 15.81 -11.14
N PRO A 115 -3.57 14.84 -10.75
CA PRO A 115 -3.43 14.45 -9.36
C PRO A 115 -2.95 15.62 -8.51
N GLN A 116 -3.51 15.75 -7.30
CA GLN A 116 -3.03 16.74 -6.32
C GLN A 116 -1.81 16.25 -5.53
N VAL A 117 -1.44 14.97 -5.71
CA VAL A 117 -0.26 14.33 -5.12
C VAL A 117 0.95 14.40 -6.03
N LEU A 118 2.14 14.39 -5.43
CA LEU A 118 3.40 14.26 -6.16
C LEU A 118 3.69 12.77 -6.50
N PRO A 119 4.40 12.47 -7.59
CA PRO A 119 4.81 11.10 -7.91
C PRO A 119 5.59 10.41 -6.77
N VAL A 120 6.43 11.17 -6.06
CA VAL A 120 7.21 10.68 -4.91
C VAL A 120 6.31 10.27 -3.75
N TRP A 121 5.20 10.98 -3.54
CA TRP A 121 4.22 10.63 -2.52
C TRP A 121 3.56 9.29 -2.86
N ALA A 122 3.06 9.15 -4.08
CA ALA A 122 2.43 7.91 -4.54
C ALA A 122 3.40 6.72 -4.46
N PHE A 123 4.66 6.92 -4.85
CA PHE A 123 5.71 5.91 -4.69
C PHE A 123 5.92 5.52 -3.22
N GLY A 124 6.05 6.50 -2.32
CA GLY A 124 6.22 6.26 -0.89
C GLY A 124 5.05 5.49 -0.26
N VAL A 125 3.81 5.84 -0.64
CA VAL A 125 2.61 5.11 -0.20
C VAL A 125 2.59 3.68 -0.76
N GLY A 126 3.00 3.49 -2.02
CA GLY A 126 3.17 2.17 -2.61
C GLY A 126 4.20 1.30 -1.86
N LEU A 127 5.36 1.87 -1.49
CA LEU A 127 6.35 1.18 -0.66
C LEU A 127 5.80 0.82 0.72
N LEU A 128 5.09 1.75 1.37
CA LEU A 128 4.45 1.51 2.66
C LEU A 128 3.45 0.35 2.58
N LEU A 129 2.69 0.24 1.49
CA LEU A 129 1.77 -0.88 1.28
C LEU A 129 2.47 -2.22 1.14
N GLN A 130 3.55 -2.28 0.38
CA GLN A 130 4.33 -3.51 0.26
C GLN A 130 4.96 -3.91 1.58
N ALA A 131 5.55 -2.94 2.31
CA ALA A 131 6.08 -3.16 3.64
C ALA A 131 4.99 -3.68 4.59
N THR A 132 3.81 -3.06 4.56
CA THR A 132 2.66 -3.48 5.37
C THR A 132 2.23 -4.91 5.07
N TYR A 133 2.08 -5.25 3.79
CA TYR A 133 1.69 -6.59 3.38
C TYR A 133 2.69 -7.64 3.87
N LEU A 134 3.99 -7.41 3.67
CA LEU A 134 5.03 -8.32 4.13
C LEU A 134 4.99 -8.45 5.65
N THR A 135 4.95 -7.33 6.38
CA THR A 135 4.89 -7.34 7.85
C THR A 135 3.70 -8.17 8.34
N LEU A 136 2.48 -7.85 7.91
CA LEU A 136 1.27 -8.55 8.36
C LEU A 136 1.26 -10.04 7.97
N ARG A 137 1.72 -10.37 6.75
CA ARG A 137 1.76 -11.76 6.29
C ARG A 137 2.70 -12.61 7.13
N TYR A 138 3.90 -12.10 7.43
CA TYR A 138 4.88 -12.86 8.20
C TYR A 138 4.56 -12.88 9.69
N THR A 139 4.02 -11.81 10.28
CA THR A 139 3.64 -11.80 11.70
C THR A 139 2.53 -12.81 12.01
N VAL A 140 1.53 -12.92 11.13
CA VAL A 140 0.48 -13.94 11.23
C VAL A 140 1.05 -15.35 11.21
N ARG A 141 1.99 -15.59 10.29
CA ARG A 141 2.65 -16.89 10.17
C ARG A 141 3.47 -17.20 11.42
N PHE A 142 4.21 -16.24 11.96
CA PHE A 142 4.97 -16.41 13.20
C PHE A 142 4.07 -16.72 14.38
N ARG A 143 2.90 -16.06 14.48
CA ARG A 143 1.93 -16.35 15.54
C ARG A 143 1.38 -17.78 15.43
N GLY A 144 1.03 -18.23 14.23
CA GLY A 144 0.59 -19.62 14.01
C GLY A 144 1.66 -20.66 14.37
N ILE A 145 2.92 -20.41 14.01
CA ILE A 145 4.04 -21.29 14.39
C ILE A 145 4.25 -21.28 15.91
N ARG A 146 4.17 -20.10 16.55
CA ARG A 146 4.27 -19.98 18.01
C ARG A 146 3.17 -20.78 18.72
N GLU A 147 1.92 -20.63 18.29
CA GLU A 147 0.79 -21.40 18.82
C GLU A 147 0.98 -22.91 18.64
N GLU A 148 1.51 -23.34 17.49
CA GLU A 148 1.82 -24.75 17.22
C GLU A 148 2.95 -25.29 18.12
N LEU A 149 4.02 -24.51 18.34
CA LEU A 149 5.15 -24.92 19.19
C LEU A 149 4.75 -25.00 20.66
N VAL A 150 4.04 -24.00 21.17
CA VAL A 150 3.51 -24.02 22.54
C VAL A 150 2.53 -25.19 22.72
N GLY A 151 1.70 -25.46 21.71
CA GLY A 151 0.82 -26.64 21.70
C GLY A 151 1.52 -27.99 21.66
N ARG A 152 2.84 -28.02 21.41
CA ARG A 152 3.71 -29.21 21.47
C ARG A 152 4.56 -29.27 22.74
N ASP A 153 4.18 -28.52 23.77
CA ASP A 153 4.90 -28.40 25.05
C ASP A 153 6.35 -27.89 24.91
N ALA A 154 6.61 -27.05 23.89
CA ALA A 154 7.88 -26.32 23.82
C ALA A 154 7.95 -25.26 24.94
N ASP A 155 9.15 -25.01 25.47
CA ASP A 155 9.36 -23.99 26.50
C ASP A 155 8.95 -22.60 25.97
N GLU A 156 8.05 -21.93 26.69
CA GLU A 156 7.57 -20.59 26.34
C GLU A 156 8.72 -19.57 26.27
N ALA A 157 9.77 -19.72 27.09
CA ALA A 157 10.92 -18.83 27.09
C ALA A 157 11.70 -18.91 25.76
N ASP A 158 11.98 -20.12 25.29
CA ASP A 158 12.68 -20.38 24.04
C ASP A 158 11.84 -19.90 22.84
N VAL A 159 10.53 -20.18 22.87
CA VAL A 159 9.61 -19.75 21.81
C VAL A 159 9.53 -18.23 21.71
N ASP A 160 9.52 -17.51 22.85
CA ASP A 160 9.53 -16.06 22.87
C ASP A 160 10.84 -15.45 22.38
N GLU A 161 11.98 -16.08 22.65
CA GLU A 161 13.29 -15.65 22.14
C GLU A 161 13.37 -15.82 20.60
N VAL A 162 12.99 -16.98 20.09
CA VAL A 162 12.95 -17.26 18.64
C VAL A 162 11.99 -16.29 17.94
N SER A 163 10.80 -16.06 18.51
CA SER A 163 9.81 -15.13 17.96
C SER A 163 10.34 -13.70 17.88
N ARG A 164 11.10 -13.26 18.89
CA ARG A 164 11.74 -11.95 18.89
C ARG A 164 12.82 -11.86 17.81
N GLY A 165 13.65 -12.89 17.65
CA GLY A 165 14.65 -12.97 16.60
C GLY A 165 14.04 -12.89 15.19
N GLN A 166 12.95 -13.62 14.96
CA GLN A 166 12.20 -13.60 13.70
C GLN A 166 11.60 -12.21 13.40
N MET A 167 11.07 -11.52 14.42
CA MET A 167 10.57 -10.15 14.28
C MET A 167 11.66 -9.15 13.92
N ILE A 168 12.83 -9.23 14.56
CA ILE A 168 13.98 -8.38 14.23
C ILE A 168 14.43 -8.62 12.79
N TYR A 169 14.55 -9.89 12.40
CA TYR A 169 14.93 -10.27 11.04
C TYR A 169 13.93 -9.77 9.99
N LEU A 170 12.63 -9.88 10.28
CA LEU A 170 11.57 -9.37 9.40
C LEU A 170 11.69 -7.85 9.21
N VAL A 171 11.93 -7.10 10.29
CA VAL A 171 12.13 -5.64 10.22
C VAL A 171 13.33 -5.30 9.34
N GLN A 172 14.46 -6.00 9.53
CA GLN A 172 15.66 -5.79 8.70
C GLN A 172 15.40 -6.09 7.23
N LEU A 173 14.69 -7.17 6.92
CA LEU A 173 14.38 -7.58 5.54
C LEU A 173 13.46 -6.57 4.85
N VAL A 174 12.39 -6.16 5.54
CA VAL A 174 11.44 -5.15 5.03
C VAL A 174 12.13 -3.81 4.83
N LEU A 175 12.94 -3.36 5.80
CA LEU A 175 13.70 -2.11 5.70
C LEU A 175 14.71 -2.18 4.56
N GLY A 176 15.47 -3.26 4.45
CA GLY A 176 16.45 -3.47 3.38
C GLY A 176 15.79 -3.43 2.00
N THR A 177 14.65 -4.09 1.85
CA THR A 177 13.89 -4.07 0.59
C THR A 177 13.37 -2.68 0.28
N ALA A 178 12.80 -1.97 1.27
CA ALA A 178 12.33 -0.60 1.09
C ALA A 178 13.47 0.35 0.69
N LEU A 179 14.64 0.24 1.32
CA LEU A 179 15.82 1.04 0.99
C LEU A 179 16.34 0.75 -0.41
N ILE A 180 16.42 -0.52 -0.81
CA ILE A 180 16.83 -0.91 -2.17
C ILE A 180 15.83 -0.35 -3.19
N SER A 181 14.53 -0.54 -2.97
CA SER A 181 13.50 -0.02 -3.90
C SER A 181 13.53 1.50 -4.00
N ALA A 182 13.69 2.21 -2.87
CA ALA A 182 13.85 3.67 -2.87
C ALA A 182 15.13 4.07 -3.60
N GLY A 183 16.24 3.39 -3.35
CA GLY A 183 17.53 3.62 -4.02
C GLY A 183 17.43 3.44 -5.54
N VAL A 184 16.74 2.41 -6.00
CA VAL A 184 16.46 2.20 -7.43
C VAL A 184 15.63 3.36 -7.99
N TYR A 185 14.52 3.72 -7.32
CA TYR A 185 13.63 4.78 -7.79
C TYR A 185 14.35 6.13 -7.93
N TYR A 186 15.10 6.56 -6.91
CA TYR A 186 15.87 7.80 -6.97
C TYR A 186 17.09 7.67 -7.91
N GLY A 187 17.68 6.48 -8.01
CA GLY A 187 18.78 6.19 -8.93
C GLY A 187 18.40 6.41 -10.40
N VAL A 188 17.15 6.14 -10.78
CA VAL A 188 16.66 6.40 -12.15
C VAL A 188 16.89 7.84 -12.59
N LEU A 189 16.80 8.82 -11.70
CA LEU A 189 17.01 10.23 -12.05
C LEU A 189 18.44 10.51 -12.54
N TYR A 190 19.42 9.79 -12.00
CA TYR A 190 20.83 9.93 -12.37
C TYR A 190 21.23 9.04 -13.54
N VAL A 191 20.60 7.87 -13.65
CA VAL A 191 20.88 6.89 -14.70
C VAL A 191 20.18 7.25 -16.01
N LYS A 192 19.00 7.88 -15.96
CA LYS A 192 18.21 8.22 -17.15
C LYS A 192 18.98 9.10 -18.16
N PRO A 193 19.67 10.19 -17.76
CA PRO A 193 20.46 10.99 -18.71
C PRO A 193 21.59 10.20 -19.38
N LEU A 194 22.27 9.34 -18.62
CA LEU A 194 23.33 8.47 -19.13
C LEU A 194 22.79 7.42 -20.11
N MET A 195 21.66 6.80 -19.76
CA MET A 195 20.98 5.86 -20.64
C MET A 195 20.50 6.55 -21.92
N LEU A 196 19.97 7.76 -21.83
CA LEU A 196 19.55 8.54 -23.01
C LEU A 196 20.74 8.94 -23.88
N SER A 197 21.89 9.32 -23.29
CA SER A 197 23.08 9.65 -24.07
C SER A 197 23.64 8.45 -24.82
N GLU A 198 23.67 7.26 -24.20
CA GLU A 198 24.13 6.05 -24.87
C GLU A 198 23.09 5.54 -25.89
N ALA A 199 21.81 5.55 -25.54
CA ALA A 199 20.72 5.16 -26.43
C ALA A 199 20.67 6.05 -27.68
N SER A 200 20.97 7.35 -27.57
CA SER A 200 20.95 8.27 -28.71
C SER A 200 22.00 7.96 -29.79
N LYS A 201 23.03 7.17 -29.46
CA LYS A 201 24.05 6.71 -30.41
C LYS A 201 23.60 5.51 -31.24
N LEU A 202 22.50 4.85 -30.83
CA LEU A 202 21.98 3.67 -31.49
C LEU A 202 20.90 4.05 -32.53
N PRO A 203 20.95 3.49 -33.76
CA PRO A 203 19.83 3.61 -34.68
C PRO A 203 18.65 2.80 -34.15
N TYR A 204 17.49 3.43 -34.01
CA TYR A 204 16.25 2.82 -33.46
C TYR A 204 16.42 2.20 -32.05
N PRO A 205 16.67 3.02 -31.01
CA PRO A 205 17.04 2.54 -29.67
C PRO A 205 15.99 1.65 -29.02
N HIS A 206 14.71 1.92 -29.30
CA HIS A 206 13.58 1.17 -28.76
C HIS A 206 13.53 -0.29 -29.27
N ILE A 207 13.94 -0.55 -30.51
CA ILE A 207 13.98 -1.91 -31.08
C ILE A 207 15.15 -2.68 -30.47
N ILE A 208 16.33 -2.07 -30.43
CA ILE A 208 17.55 -2.73 -29.93
C ILE A 208 17.41 -3.07 -28.45
N ILE A 209 16.94 -2.12 -27.63
CA ILE A 209 16.70 -2.37 -26.20
C ILE A 209 15.62 -3.44 -26.02
N GLY A 210 14.51 -3.36 -26.75
CA GLY A 210 13.44 -4.36 -26.69
C GLY A 210 13.91 -5.77 -27.03
N VAL A 211 14.72 -5.92 -28.07
CA VAL A 211 15.33 -7.20 -28.47
C VAL A 211 16.26 -7.70 -27.35
N VAL A 212 17.20 -6.88 -26.88
CA VAL A 212 18.14 -7.26 -25.83
C VAL A 212 17.43 -7.68 -24.55
N SER A 213 16.40 -6.94 -24.11
CA SER A 213 15.60 -7.27 -22.93
C SER A 213 14.71 -8.51 -23.09
N THR A 214 14.48 -8.97 -24.32
CA THR A 214 13.70 -10.20 -24.57
C THR A 214 14.61 -11.44 -24.59
N PHE A 215 15.90 -11.27 -24.91
CA PHE A 215 16.88 -12.36 -25.00
C PHE A 215 17.80 -12.49 -23.78
N LEU A 216 17.81 -11.51 -22.88
CA LEU A 216 18.40 -11.59 -21.53
C LEU A 216 17.35 -12.09 -20.52
#